data_AF-A0A7X1N9H9-F1
#
_entry.id   AF-A0A7X1N9H9-F1
#
_cell.length_a   1.000
_cell.length_b   1.000
_cell.length_c   1.000
_cell.angle_alpha   90.00
_cell.angle_beta   90.00
_cell.angle_gamma   90.00
#
_symmetry.space_group_name_H-M   'P 1'
#
loop_
_entity.id
_entity.type
_entity.pdbx_description
1 polymer ?
#
loop_
_entity_poly.entity_id
_entity_poly.type
_entity_poly.pdbx_seq_one_letter_code
_entity_poly.pdbx_strand_id
1 'polypeptide(L)'
;MNINELRRERANINQQVQALAAIEAGGVALSAEQHAEFANLTSKFNEITGQIERAEAAERMAAAAAVPVDPTPAAVATPAAPSVPAQPKAPEVKGAKMARMVRALAAAGGDAQMASKLAIERGFGEEVAMSLNTLTSSAGGILVPANLSSEVIELLRPKSVVRKLGARTLPITNGNITIPRLKGGAVVGYVGADTDMPATEQQFDDLQLTAKKLAALVPIANDLLKYAGVNPNVDQIVIADLTAAIGAREDKAFIRDDGTANTPKGLRFWALAGNVIPASDGSTIQKVETDLNKAILALEGADANMTQPGWIMAPRVFRFLSGMRDGNGNKVYPELDNGMLKGYPVGKTTQIPINLGAGTNESEIYFADFGDVFIGEEETLEIDYSKEATYKDSEGNVVSAFQRDQTLIRVIAKNDFGPRHVESIAVLGSVTWGA
;
A
#
# COMPACT_ATOMS: atom_id res chain seq x y z
N MET A 1 -2.30 -27.44 -46.66
CA MET A 1 -2.81 -27.53 -45.27
C MET A 1 -1.73 -27.00 -44.35
N ASN A 2 -2.09 -26.08 -43.46
CA ASN A 2 -1.18 -25.57 -42.44
C ASN A 2 -0.91 -26.67 -41.39
N ILE A 3 0.26 -26.71 -40.76
CA ILE A 3 0.62 -27.74 -39.76
C ILE A 3 -0.41 -27.83 -38.63
N ASN A 4 -1.00 -26.69 -38.26
CA ASN A 4 -2.06 -26.60 -37.26
C ASN A 4 -3.38 -27.28 -37.71
N GLU A 5 -3.67 -27.29 -39.02
CA GLU A 5 -4.85 -27.97 -39.57
C GLU A 5 -4.68 -29.50 -39.56
N LEU A 6 -3.49 -30.00 -39.91
CA LEU A 6 -3.16 -31.43 -39.84
C LEU A 6 -3.22 -31.97 -38.40
N ARG A 7 -2.77 -31.16 -37.42
CA ARG A 7 -2.88 -31.52 -35.99
C ARG A 7 -4.34 -31.61 -35.53
N ARG A 8 -5.21 -30.72 -36.03
CA ARG A 8 -6.65 -30.75 -35.74
C ARG A 8 -7.32 -31.99 -36.35
N GLU A 9 -6.96 -32.33 -37.59
CA GLU A 9 -7.50 -33.50 -38.28
C GLU A 9 -7.06 -34.82 -37.63
N ARG A 10 -5.78 -34.92 -37.22
CA ARG A 10 -5.28 -36.07 -36.43
C ARG A 10 -6.04 -36.24 -35.11
N ALA A 11 -6.34 -35.13 -34.42
CA ALA A 11 -7.10 -35.17 -33.18
C ALA A 11 -8.54 -35.70 -33.41
N ASN A 12 -9.20 -35.27 -34.49
CA ASN A 12 -10.54 -35.75 -34.85
C ASN A 12 -10.54 -37.25 -35.20
N ILE A 13 -9.56 -37.72 -35.97
CA ILE A 13 -9.45 -39.16 -36.32
C ILE A 13 -9.17 -40.00 -35.06
N ASN A 14 -8.33 -39.54 -34.14
CA ASN A 14 -8.10 -40.23 -32.87
C ASN A 14 -9.38 -40.37 -32.05
N GLN A 15 -10.23 -39.33 -32.00
CA GLN A 15 -11.52 -39.42 -31.33
C GLN A 15 -12.44 -40.48 -31.96
N GLN A 16 -12.45 -40.61 -33.28
CA GLN A 16 -13.24 -41.63 -33.97
C GLN A 16 -12.71 -43.05 -33.71
N VAL A 17 -11.39 -43.25 -33.70
CA VAL A 17 -10.76 -44.53 -33.35
C VAL A 17 -11.09 -44.91 -31.89
N GLN A 18 -11.02 -43.97 -30.96
CA GLN A 18 -11.37 -44.20 -29.55
C GLN A 18 -12.86 -44.52 -29.36
N ALA A 19 -13.74 -43.88 -30.14
CA ALA A 19 -15.17 -44.18 -30.11
C ALA A 19 -15.47 -45.63 -30.56
N LEU A 20 -14.78 -46.12 -31.59
CA LEU A 20 -14.90 -47.51 -32.05
C LEU A 20 -14.26 -48.50 -31.04
N ALA A 21 -13.11 -48.17 -30.46
CA ALA A 21 -12.46 -48.99 -29.43
C ALA A 21 -13.32 -49.11 -28.15
N ALA A 22 -14.06 -48.06 -27.79
CA ALA A 22 -14.96 -48.08 -26.65
C ALA A 22 -16.14 -49.07 -26.81
N ILE A 23 -16.57 -49.34 -28.05
CA ILE A 23 -17.62 -50.33 -28.34
C ILE A 23 -17.11 -51.75 -28.05
N GLU A 24 -15.88 -52.05 -28.43
CA GLU A 24 -15.23 -53.34 -28.16
C GLU A 24 -14.93 -53.51 -26.67
N ALA A 25 -14.51 -52.45 -25.98
CA ALA A 25 -14.31 -52.44 -24.52
C ALA A 25 -15.62 -52.62 -23.73
N GLY A 26 -16.78 -52.31 -24.33
CA GLY A 26 -18.12 -52.53 -23.78
C GLY A 26 -18.64 -53.96 -23.89
N GLY A 27 -17.85 -54.90 -24.45
CA GLY A 27 -18.19 -56.32 -24.53
C GLY A 27 -19.04 -56.73 -25.74
N VAL A 28 -19.20 -55.85 -26.73
CA VAL A 28 -19.88 -56.16 -28.01
C VAL A 28 -18.82 -56.36 -29.09
N ALA A 29 -18.87 -57.50 -29.80
CA ALA A 29 -17.95 -57.75 -30.90
C ALA A 29 -18.23 -56.79 -32.07
N LEU A 30 -17.18 -56.15 -32.60
CA LEU A 30 -17.27 -55.26 -33.75
C LEU A 30 -17.77 -56.03 -34.98
N SER A 31 -18.62 -55.39 -35.80
CA SER A 31 -19.02 -55.95 -37.08
C SER A 31 -17.84 -55.98 -38.06
N ALA A 32 -17.92 -56.80 -39.11
CA ALA A 32 -16.88 -56.85 -40.16
C ALA A 32 -16.64 -55.49 -40.82
N GLU A 33 -17.68 -54.66 -40.93
CA GLU A 33 -17.59 -53.29 -41.46
C GLU A 33 -16.86 -52.34 -40.50
N GLN A 34 -17.11 -52.47 -39.19
CA GLN A 34 -16.45 -51.66 -38.16
C GLN A 34 -14.97 -52.01 -38.01
N HIS A 35 -14.59 -53.28 -38.17
CA HIS A 35 -13.19 -53.68 -38.25
C HIS A 35 -12.48 -53.06 -39.46
N ALA A 36 -13.15 -53.02 -40.62
CA ALA A 36 -12.60 -52.38 -41.81
C ALA A 36 -12.46 -50.85 -41.64
N GLU A 37 -13.41 -50.20 -40.99
CA GLU A 37 -13.37 -48.77 -40.68
C GLU A 37 -12.25 -48.43 -39.68
N PHE A 38 -12.08 -49.22 -38.63
CA PHE A 38 -11.01 -49.06 -37.65
C PHE A 38 -9.62 -49.20 -38.30
N ALA A 39 -9.45 -50.18 -39.19
CA ALA A 39 -8.21 -50.34 -39.94
C ALA A 39 -7.94 -49.14 -40.86
N ASN A 40 -8.97 -48.61 -41.53
CA ASN A 40 -8.87 -47.44 -42.40
C ASN A 40 -8.50 -46.17 -41.61
N LEU A 41 -9.17 -45.90 -40.49
CA LEU A 41 -8.88 -44.73 -39.64
C LEU A 41 -7.49 -44.80 -39.02
N THR A 42 -7.04 -46.00 -38.61
CA THR A 42 -5.68 -46.21 -38.11
C THR A 42 -4.64 -45.95 -39.21
N SER A 43 -4.89 -46.40 -40.44
CA SER A 43 -4.04 -46.10 -41.60
C SER A 43 -3.96 -44.59 -41.85
N LYS A 44 -5.11 -43.89 -41.84
CA LYS A 44 -5.16 -42.42 -42.02
C LYS A 44 -4.44 -41.67 -40.89
N PHE A 45 -4.56 -42.14 -39.65
CA PHE A 45 -3.86 -41.55 -38.51
C PHE A 45 -2.34 -41.65 -38.67
N ASN A 46 -1.84 -42.80 -39.11
CA ASN A 46 -0.41 -43.01 -39.37
C ASN A 46 0.07 -42.17 -40.56
N GLU A 47 -0.75 -42.05 -41.60
CA GLU A 47 -0.43 -41.22 -42.76
C GLU A 47 -0.29 -39.73 -42.40
N ILE A 48 -1.27 -39.17 -41.67
CA ILE A 48 -1.24 -37.77 -41.23
C ILE A 48 -0.10 -37.53 -40.25
N THR A 49 0.19 -38.49 -39.36
CA THR A 49 1.33 -38.39 -38.45
C THR A 49 2.64 -38.32 -39.24
N GLY A 50 2.82 -39.17 -40.26
CA GLY A 50 3.96 -39.10 -41.16
C GLY A 50 4.03 -37.79 -41.97
N GLN A 51 2.89 -37.19 -42.33
CA GLN A 51 2.86 -35.86 -42.97
C GLN A 51 3.30 -34.75 -42.00
N ILE A 52 2.86 -34.79 -40.74
CA ILE A 52 3.27 -33.83 -39.71
C ILE A 52 4.77 -33.95 -39.45
N GLU A 53 5.31 -35.15 -39.31
CA GLU A 53 6.76 -35.34 -39.08
C GLU A 53 7.60 -34.83 -40.25
N ARG A 54 7.15 -35.05 -41.49
CA ARG A 54 7.80 -34.48 -42.68
C ARG A 54 7.70 -32.95 -42.72
N ALA A 55 6.57 -32.38 -42.32
CA ALA A 55 6.37 -30.93 -42.27
C ALA A 55 7.22 -30.28 -41.17
N GLU A 56 7.29 -30.88 -39.98
CA GLU A 56 8.15 -30.41 -38.88
C GLU A 56 9.63 -30.60 -39.21
N ALA A 57 9.99 -31.69 -39.89
CA ALA A 57 11.34 -31.88 -40.40
C ALA A 57 11.67 -30.84 -41.48
N ALA A 58 10.73 -30.49 -42.36
CA ALA A 58 10.89 -29.43 -43.36
C ALA A 58 11.00 -28.04 -42.71
N GLU A 59 10.20 -27.72 -41.70
CA GLU A 59 10.34 -26.47 -40.93
C GLU A 59 11.67 -26.43 -40.16
N ARG A 60 12.10 -27.54 -39.57
CA ARG A 60 13.39 -27.64 -38.89
C ARG A 60 14.56 -27.53 -39.86
N MET A 61 14.45 -28.15 -41.05
CA MET A 61 15.44 -28.02 -42.12
C MET A 61 15.42 -26.61 -42.72
N ALA A 62 14.26 -25.95 -42.84
CA ALA A 62 14.15 -24.56 -43.27
C ALA A 62 14.70 -23.60 -42.23
N ALA A 63 14.52 -23.87 -40.93
CA ALA A 63 15.14 -23.12 -39.84
C ALA A 63 16.66 -23.34 -39.78
N ALA A 64 17.14 -24.55 -40.08
CA ALA A 64 18.57 -24.87 -40.14
C ALA A 64 19.24 -24.36 -41.44
N ALA A 65 18.50 -24.32 -42.54
CA ALA A 65 18.93 -23.77 -43.83
C ALA A 65 18.63 -22.27 -43.97
N ALA A 66 18.02 -21.64 -42.95
CA ALA A 66 17.82 -20.21 -42.90
C ALA A 66 19.19 -19.55 -42.81
N VAL A 67 19.67 -19.09 -43.97
CA VAL A 67 20.89 -18.31 -44.08
C VAL A 67 20.65 -16.99 -43.36
N PRO A 68 21.49 -16.61 -42.38
CA PRO A 68 21.46 -15.28 -41.80
C PRO A 68 21.60 -14.25 -42.93
N VAL A 69 20.75 -13.22 -42.96
CA VAL A 69 20.97 -12.09 -43.86
C VAL A 69 22.34 -11.51 -43.54
N ASP A 70 23.28 -11.66 -44.47
CA ASP A 70 24.66 -11.24 -44.29
C ASP A 70 24.73 -9.73 -43.98
N PRO A 71 25.45 -9.32 -42.92
CA PRO A 71 26.10 -8.02 -42.91
C PRO A 71 27.29 -8.08 -43.89
N THR A 72 27.38 -7.12 -44.81
CA THR A 72 28.59 -6.85 -45.62
C THR A 72 29.89 -6.91 -44.78
N PRO A 73 31.04 -7.28 -45.36
CA PRO A 73 31.62 -8.62 -45.20
C PRO A 73 32.98 -8.65 -44.47
N ALA A 74 33.28 -9.83 -43.89
CA ALA A 74 34.53 -10.60 -44.00
C ALA A 74 35.09 -11.17 -42.68
N ALA A 75 35.22 -12.50 -42.72
CA ALA A 75 36.28 -13.34 -42.14
C ALA A 75 36.07 -14.03 -40.75
N VAL A 76 35.65 -15.30 -40.88
CA VAL A 76 36.21 -16.53 -40.24
C VAL A 76 35.92 -16.82 -38.76
N ALA A 77 35.11 -17.87 -38.55
CA ALA A 77 34.84 -18.63 -37.33
C ALA A 77 36.05 -19.52 -36.91
N THR A 78 36.32 -20.03 -35.70
CA THR A 78 35.64 -20.24 -34.39
C THR A 78 36.75 -20.69 -33.41
N PRO A 79 36.65 -20.55 -32.06
CA PRO A 79 35.99 -21.57 -31.23
C PRO A 79 35.21 -21.01 -30.02
N ALA A 80 34.47 -21.90 -29.37
CA ALA A 80 33.36 -21.64 -28.44
C ALA A 80 33.66 -20.84 -27.15
N ALA A 81 32.72 -19.91 -26.90
CA ALA A 81 32.24 -19.25 -25.70
C ALA A 81 33.03 -19.27 -24.37
N PRO A 82 33.19 -18.07 -23.79
CA PRO A 82 32.82 -17.78 -22.41
C PRO A 82 31.60 -16.84 -22.36
N SER A 83 30.68 -17.12 -21.43
CA SER A 83 29.50 -16.31 -21.12
C SER A 83 29.87 -14.86 -20.78
N VAL A 84 29.30 -13.89 -21.51
CA VAL A 84 29.40 -12.45 -21.20
C VAL A 84 28.05 -11.95 -20.65
N PRO A 85 28.03 -11.15 -19.57
CA PRO A 85 26.83 -10.82 -18.79
C PRO A 85 25.73 -10.13 -19.59
N ALA A 86 24.48 -10.33 -19.16
CA ALA A 86 23.33 -9.57 -19.62
C ALA A 86 23.62 -8.06 -19.54
N GLN A 87 23.69 -7.41 -20.71
CA GLN A 87 23.74 -5.96 -20.79
C GLN A 87 22.34 -5.43 -20.42
N PRO A 88 22.23 -4.52 -19.42
CA PRO A 88 20.95 -3.94 -19.06
C PRO A 88 20.39 -3.19 -20.28
N LYS A 89 19.15 -3.50 -20.66
CA LYS A 89 18.37 -2.66 -21.57
C LYS A 89 18.29 -1.29 -20.92
N ALA A 90 19.06 -0.33 -21.44
CA ALA A 90 19.05 1.03 -20.94
C ALA A 90 17.58 1.51 -20.89
N PRO A 91 17.14 2.14 -19.79
CA PRO A 91 15.76 2.61 -19.68
C PRO A 91 15.51 3.56 -20.84
N GLU A 92 14.56 3.18 -21.69
CA GLU A 92 14.16 4.01 -22.81
C GLU A 92 13.64 5.33 -22.22
N VAL A 93 14.37 6.42 -22.47
CA VAL A 93 13.97 7.75 -22.01
C VAL A 93 12.55 7.99 -22.51
N LYS A 94 11.60 8.20 -21.60
CA LYS A 94 10.20 8.48 -21.95
C LYS A 94 10.17 9.64 -22.95
N GLY A 95 9.66 9.39 -24.16
CA GLY A 95 9.66 10.34 -25.28
C GLY A 95 10.71 10.12 -26.37
N ALA A 96 11.72 9.27 -26.16
CA ALA A 96 12.75 8.97 -27.17
C ALA A 96 12.18 8.31 -28.45
N LYS A 97 11.14 7.47 -28.31
CA LYS A 97 10.41 6.90 -29.45
C LYS A 97 9.68 7.96 -30.27
N MET A 98 9.02 8.91 -29.60
CA MET A 98 8.36 10.06 -30.23
C MET A 98 9.35 10.95 -30.97
N ALA A 99 10.49 11.27 -30.36
CA ALA A 99 11.53 12.07 -31.02
C ALA A 99 12.12 11.38 -32.26
N ARG A 100 12.31 10.04 -32.22
CA ARG A 100 12.76 9.25 -33.38
C ARG A 100 11.69 9.15 -34.48
N MET A 101 10.42 9.02 -34.10
CA MET A 101 9.28 9.02 -35.02
C MET A 101 9.12 10.38 -35.71
N VAL A 102 9.20 11.48 -34.97
CA VAL A 102 9.16 12.85 -35.52
C VAL A 102 10.36 13.11 -36.42
N ARG A 103 11.56 12.63 -36.08
CA ARG A 103 12.76 12.77 -36.91
C ARG A 103 12.68 11.94 -38.20
N ALA A 104 12.08 10.75 -38.15
CA ALA A 104 11.82 9.93 -39.33
C ALA A 104 10.76 10.58 -40.24
N LEU A 105 9.70 11.12 -39.66
CA LEU A 105 8.63 11.80 -40.39
C LEU A 105 9.09 13.14 -41.01
N ALA A 106 9.90 13.90 -40.29
CA ALA A 106 10.50 15.15 -40.79
C ALA A 106 11.50 14.89 -41.92
N ALA A 107 12.30 13.82 -41.82
CA ALA A 107 13.23 13.43 -42.88
C ALA A 107 12.53 12.83 -44.12
N ALA A 108 11.31 12.30 -43.95
CA ALA A 108 10.47 11.78 -45.03
C ALA A 108 9.48 12.81 -45.61
N GLY A 109 9.57 14.09 -45.19
CA GLY A 109 8.70 15.15 -45.71
C GLY A 109 7.21 14.98 -45.40
N GLY A 110 6.87 14.26 -44.32
CA GLY A 110 5.47 14.02 -43.93
C GLY A 110 4.82 12.77 -44.54
N ASP A 111 5.52 12.03 -45.40
CA ASP A 111 5.04 10.76 -45.93
C ASP A 111 5.34 9.60 -44.94
N ALA A 112 4.28 9.04 -44.37
CA ALA A 112 4.36 7.99 -43.34
C ALA A 112 4.95 6.66 -43.88
N GLN A 113 4.77 6.36 -45.16
CA GLN A 113 5.30 5.13 -45.79
C GLN A 113 6.80 5.24 -46.07
N MET A 114 7.27 6.45 -46.43
CA MET A 114 8.70 6.73 -46.56
C MET A 114 9.36 6.83 -45.17
N ALA A 115 8.65 7.38 -44.18
CA ALA A 115 9.13 7.47 -42.80
C ALA A 115 9.31 6.10 -42.13
N SER A 116 8.42 5.15 -42.39
CA SER A 116 8.52 3.79 -41.85
C SER A 116 9.74 3.06 -42.41
N LYS A 117 9.98 3.15 -43.72
CA LYS A 117 11.18 2.58 -44.37
C LYS A 117 12.47 3.22 -43.84
N LEU A 118 12.48 4.53 -43.70
CA LEU A 118 13.62 5.27 -43.16
C LEU A 118 13.88 4.96 -41.68
N ALA A 119 12.82 4.65 -40.91
CA ALA A 119 12.95 4.23 -39.52
C ALA A 119 13.59 2.85 -39.37
N ILE A 120 13.32 1.94 -40.31
CA ILE A 120 13.98 0.62 -40.39
C ILE A 120 15.44 0.82 -40.81
N GLU A 121 15.70 1.60 -41.86
CA GLU A 121 17.04 1.82 -42.41
C GLU A 121 17.98 2.53 -41.42
N ARG A 122 17.45 3.44 -40.59
CA ARG A 122 18.22 4.16 -39.57
C ARG A 122 18.25 3.47 -38.20
N GLY A 123 17.68 2.27 -38.07
CA GLY A 123 17.71 1.49 -36.83
C GLY A 123 16.94 2.14 -35.67
N PHE A 124 15.86 2.88 -35.95
CA PHE A 124 15.07 3.56 -34.91
C PHE A 124 14.12 2.64 -34.11
N GLY A 125 14.10 1.34 -34.46
CA GLY A 125 13.32 0.30 -33.78
C GLY A 125 12.10 -0.13 -34.59
N GLU A 126 11.85 -1.44 -34.66
CA GLU A 126 10.78 -2.05 -35.46
C GLU A 126 9.37 -1.59 -35.02
N GLU A 127 9.18 -1.30 -33.73
CA GLU A 127 7.95 -0.72 -33.18
C GLU A 127 7.64 0.68 -33.73
N VAL A 128 8.66 1.51 -34.03
CA VAL A 128 8.48 2.86 -34.60
C VAL A 128 8.13 2.78 -36.09
N ALA A 129 8.66 1.78 -36.79
CA ALA A 129 8.31 1.55 -38.19
C ALA A 129 6.89 1.01 -38.34
N MET A 130 6.45 0.12 -37.45
CA MET A 130 5.07 -0.39 -37.43
C MET A 130 4.06 0.70 -37.08
N SER A 131 4.34 1.57 -36.11
CA SER A 131 3.45 2.68 -35.77
C SER A 131 3.32 3.72 -36.88
N LEU A 132 4.38 3.91 -37.69
CA LEU A 132 4.36 4.77 -38.88
C LEU A 132 3.60 4.12 -40.05
N ASN A 133 3.66 2.79 -40.19
CA ASN A 133 3.00 2.08 -41.29
C ASN A 133 1.47 1.96 -41.11
N THR A 134 0.95 2.07 -39.88
CA THR A 134 -0.49 2.08 -39.59
C THR A 134 -1.18 3.43 -39.87
N LEU A 135 -0.42 4.46 -40.29
CA LEU A 135 -0.95 5.78 -40.65
C LEU A 135 -1.40 5.79 -42.12
N THR A 136 -2.58 5.23 -42.41
CA THR A 136 -3.28 5.50 -43.66
C THR A 136 -4.10 6.78 -43.54
N SER A 137 -3.79 7.77 -44.39
CA SER A 137 -4.44 9.08 -44.51
C SER A 137 -5.93 9.00 -44.80
N SER A 138 -6.76 9.15 -43.77
CA SER A 138 -7.99 9.97 -43.80
C SER A 138 -8.66 9.94 -42.43
N ALA A 139 -9.08 11.12 -41.96
CA ALA A 139 -9.64 11.42 -40.65
C ALA A 139 -8.61 11.68 -39.53
N GLY A 140 -8.55 12.94 -39.10
CA GLY A 140 -7.77 13.42 -37.97
C GLY A 140 -8.26 12.84 -36.64
N GLY A 141 -7.84 11.62 -36.36
CA GLY A 141 -7.89 11.00 -35.04
C GLY A 141 -6.48 10.85 -34.52
N ILE A 142 -6.01 11.84 -33.75
CA ILE A 142 -4.92 11.62 -32.81
C ILE A 142 -5.46 10.60 -31.81
N LEU A 143 -5.28 9.31 -32.07
CA LEU A 143 -5.41 8.29 -31.05
C LEU A 143 -4.17 8.44 -30.17
N VAL A 144 -4.26 9.40 -29.24
CA VAL A 144 -3.46 9.41 -28.02
C VAL A 144 -3.55 7.97 -27.48
N PRO A 145 -2.42 7.29 -27.23
CA PRO A 145 -2.45 5.95 -26.67
C PRO A 145 -3.34 5.95 -25.43
N ALA A 146 -4.47 5.25 -25.47
CA ALA A 146 -5.45 5.12 -24.40
C ALA A 146 -4.94 4.24 -23.24
N ASN A 147 -3.64 4.25 -22.99
CA ASN A 147 -2.94 3.54 -21.92
C ASN A 147 -1.96 4.48 -21.19
N LEU A 148 -2.30 5.77 -21.07
CA LEU A 148 -1.86 6.54 -19.92
C LEU A 148 -2.73 6.08 -18.77
N SER A 149 -2.18 5.18 -17.95
CA SER A 149 -2.80 4.61 -16.76
C SER A 149 -3.59 5.69 -16.02
N SER A 150 -4.91 5.54 -15.99
CA SER A 150 -5.85 6.40 -15.25
C SER A 150 -5.68 6.29 -13.73
N GLU A 151 -4.73 5.48 -13.27
CA GLU A 151 -4.43 5.26 -11.87
C GLU A 151 -3.30 6.21 -11.45
N VAL A 152 -3.66 7.22 -10.66
CA VAL A 152 -2.68 7.97 -9.88
C VAL A 152 -2.33 7.12 -8.66
N ILE A 153 -1.03 6.86 -8.49
CA ILE A 153 -0.51 6.14 -7.34
C ILE A 153 -0.59 7.08 -6.13
N GLU A 154 -1.45 6.74 -5.18
CA GLU A 154 -1.59 7.50 -3.93
C GLU A 154 -0.31 7.45 -3.07
N LEU A 155 -0.07 8.52 -2.32
CA LEU A 155 1.03 8.55 -1.36
C LEU A 155 0.73 7.60 -0.18
N LEU A 156 1.68 6.71 0.12
CA LEU A 156 1.61 5.86 1.30
C LEU A 156 1.72 6.71 2.57
N ARG A 157 0.65 6.71 3.37
CA ARG A 157 0.59 7.37 4.68
C ARG A 157 0.44 6.36 5.82
N PRO A 158 0.92 6.69 7.03
CA PRO A 158 0.58 5.92 8.21
C PRO A 158 -0.94 5.97 8.43
N LYS A 159 -1.52 4.82 8.73
CA LYS A 159 -2.95 4.71 9.06
C LYS A 159 -3.19 5.18 10.49
N SER A 160 -4.31 5.85 10.75
CA SER A 160 -4.71 6.20 12.11
C SER A 160 -4.99 4.93 12.92
N VAL A 161 -4.37 4.84 14.08
CA VAL A 161 -4.50 3.70 15.01
C VAL A 161 -5.39 4.04 16.20
N VAL A 162 -5.40 5.30 16.66
CA VAL A 162 -6.12 5.70 17.88
C VAL A 162 -7.64 5.54 17.70
N ARG A 163 -8.19 6.07 16.59
CA ARG A 163 -9.62 5.90 16.25
C ARG A 163 -9.97 4.42 16.02
N LYS A 164 -9.06 3.66 15.38
CA LYS A 164 -9.27 2.23 15.08
C LYS A 164 -9.34 1.37 16.34
N LEU A 165 -8.61 1.73 17.40
CA LEU A 165 -8.56 0.96 18.64
C LEU A 165 -9.72 1.25 19.59
N GLY A 166 -10.62 2.18 19.24
CA GLY A 166 -11.89 2.39 19.95
C GLY A 166 -12.05 3.72 20.68
N ALA A 167 -11.17 4.70 20.42
CA ALA A 167 -11.29 6.03 21.03
C ALA A 167 -12.66 6.66 20.72
N ARG A 168 -13.32 7.19 21.75
CA ARG A 168 -14.68 7.72 21.65
C ARG A 168 -14.67 9.18 21.18
N THR A 169 -15.39 9.46 20.11
CA THR A 169 -15.54 10.84 19.63
C THR A 169 -16.64 11.58 20.40
N LEU A 170 -16.37 12.81 20.81
CA LEU A 170 -17.32 13.76 21.39
C LEU A 170 -17.39 15.03 20.52
N PRO A 171 -18.59 15.49 20.13
CA PRO A 171 -18.72 16.74 19.39
C PRO A 171 -18.45 17.94 20.30
N ILE A 172 -17.54 18.84 19.88
CA ILE A 172 -17.25 20.09 20.57
C ILE A 172 -17.91 21.25 19.82
N THR A 173 -19.19 21.51 20.09
CA THR A 173 -19.96 22.55 19.37
C THR A 173 -19.50 23.99 19.69
N ASN A 174 -19.02 24.26 20.90
CA ASN A 174 -18.62 25.61 21.34
C ASN A 174 -17.09 25.80 21.43
N GLY A 175 -16.30 24.95 20.77
CA GLY A 175 -14.84 25.00 20.80
C GLY A 175 -14.19 24.55 22.13
N ASN A 176 -14.96 24.36 23.20
CA ASN A 176 -14.52 23.68 24.42
C ASN A 176 -15.60 22.75 24.98
N ILE A 177 -15.16 21.73 25.73
CA ILE A 177 -16.01 20.89 26.55
C ILE A 177 -15.25 20.56 27.83
N THR A 178 -15.91 20.71 28.98
CA THR A 178 -15.38 20.30 30.28
C THR A 178 -16.18 19.11 30.75
N ILE A 179 -15.47 18.02 31.07
CA ILE A 179 -16.05 16.81 31.61
C ILE A 179 -15.55 16.69 33.04
N PRO A 180 -16.42 16.86 34.06
CA PRO A 180 -16.03 16.64 35.43
C PRO A 180 -15.75 15.15 35.62
N ARG A 181 -14.66 14.85 36.30
CA ARG A 181 -14.25 13.50 36.68
C ARG A 181 -14.12 13.40 38.19
N LEU A 182 -14.42 12.22 38.71
CA LEU A 182 -14.18 11.90 40.11
C LEU A 182 -12.75 11.40 40.24
N LYS A 183 -11.91 12.16 40.93
CA LYS A 183 -10.50 11.82 41.18
C LYS A 183 -10.33 10.91 42.40
N GLY A 184 -11.20 11.07 43.40
CA GLY A 184 -11.17 10.27 44.63
C GLY A 184 -12.58 10.05 45.17
N GLY A 185 -12.90 8.79 45.48
CA GLY A 185 -14.18 8.40 46.06
C GLY A 185 -14.22 8.53 47.58
N ALA A 186 -15.43 8.46 48.14
CA ALA A 186 -15.62 8.32 49.58
C ALA A 186 -15.09 6.97 50.06
N VAL A 187 -14.30 6.97 51.14
CA VAL A 187 -13.75 5.75 51.73
C VAL A 187 -14.74 5.21 52.76
N VAL A 188 -15.21 3.98 52.58
CA VAL A 188 -16.12 3.33 53.54
C VAL A 188 -15.34 2.29 54.32
N GLY A 189 -15.43 2.33 55.64
CA GLY A 189 -14.77 1.38 56.54
C GLY A 189 -15.71 0.91 57.65
N TYR A 190 -15.43 -0.26 58.20
CA TYR A 190 -16.13 -0.73 59.40
C TYR A 190 -15.67 0.07 60.61
N VAL A 191 -16.63 0.60 61.36
CA VAL A 191 -16.40 1.33 62.61
C VAL A 191 -16.84 0.47 63.79
N GLY A 192 -16.15 0.60 64.93
CA GLY A 192 -16.51 -0.12 66.14
C GLY A 192 -17.82 0.40 66.73
N ALA A 193 -18.49 -0.42 67.55
CA ALA A 193 -19.56 0.07 68.40
C ALA A 193 -18.97 1.15 69.34
N ASP A 194 -19.58 2.33 69.39
CA ASP A 194 -19.16 3.52 70.14
C ASP A 194 -17.95 4.32 69.58
N THR A 195 -17.62 4.20 68.29
CA THR A 195 -16.65 5.11 67.62
C THR A 195 -17.32 6.05 66.63
N ASP A 196 -16.90 7.31 66.62
CA ASP A 196 -17.37 8.29 65.63
C ASP A 196 -17.02 7.85 64.21
N MET A 197 -17.98 7.99 63.29
CA MET A 197 -17.78 7.67 61.89
C MET A 197 -16.89 8.74 61.23
N PRO A 198 -15.76 8.37 60.59
CA PRO A 198 -14.90 9.35 59.93
C PRO A 198 -15.65 9.98 58.75
N ALA A 199 -15.60 11.31 58.64
CA ALA A 199 -16.09 12.01 57.46
C ALA A 199 -15.14 11.76 56.29
N THR A 200 -15.70 11.36 55.14
CA THR A 200 -14.93 11.15 53.91
C THR A 200 -15.46 12.05 52.81
N GLU A 201 -14.56 12.76 52.14
CA GLU A 201 -14.89 13.70 51.06
C GLU A 201 -14.56 13.11 49.70
N GLN A 202 -15.35 13.48 48.70
CA GLN A 202 -15.11 13.15 47.30
C GLN A 202 -14.27 14.24 46.64
N GLN A 203 -13.25 13.85 45.88
CA GLN A 203 -12.41 14.78 45.12
C GLN A 203 -12.86 14.79 43.66
N PHE A 204 -13.13 15.98 43.14
CA PHE A 204 -13.43 16.22 41.73
C PHE A 204 -12.22 16.82 41.03
N ASP A 205 -12.10 16.54 39.74
CA ASP A 205 -11.15 17.15 38.83
C ASP A 205 -11.84 17.31 37.47
N ASP A 206 -11.31 18.15 36.59
CA ASP A 206 -11.98 18.48 35.32
C ASP A 206 -11.09 18.11 34.14
N LEU A 207 -11.63 17.31 33.20
CA LEU A 207 -11.02 17.12 31.89
C LEU A 207 -11.53 18.21 30.96
N GLN A 208 -10.65 19.16 30.62
CA GLN A 208 -10.97 20.22 29.66
C GLN A 208 -10.39 19.88 28.28
N LEU A 209 -11.28 19.69 27.30
CA LEU A 209 -10.91 19.55 25.89
C LEU A 209 -11.18 20.88 25.18
N THR A 210 -10.20 21.39 24.45
CA THR A 210 -10.27 22.66 23.72
C THR A 210 -9.86 22.45 22.27
N ALA A 211 -10.77 22.72 21.35
CA ALA A 211 -10.58 22.51 19.92
C ALA A 211 -9.31 23.22 19.40
N LYS A 212 -8.31 22.43 19.01
CA LYS A 212 -7.07 22.91 18.39
C LYS A 212 -7.23 22.86 16.88
N LYS A 213 -6.83 23.95 16.20
CA LYS A 213 -6.99 24.07 14.75
C LYS A 213 -5.84 23.39 14.01
N LEU A 214 -6.18 22.42 13.18
CA LEU A 214 -5.30 21.76 12.22
C LEU A 214 -5.71 22.20 10.81
N ALA A 215 -4.79 22.76 10.04
CA ALA A 215 -5.10 23.27 8.71
C ALA A 215 -4.02 22.90 7.69
N ALA A 216 -4.46 22.71 6.44
CA ALA A 216 -3.60 22.53 5.28
C ALA A 216 -4.06 23.45 4.14
N LEU A 217 -3.11 23.93 3.34
CA LEU A 217 -3.38 24.78 2.17
C LEU A 217 -2.54 24.26 1.00
N VAL A 218 -3.19 23.96 -0.12
CA VAL A 218 -2.54 23.47 -1.34
C VAL A 218 -2.90 24.38 -2.52
N PRO A 219 -1.92 25.02 -3.17
CA PRO A 219 -2.13 25.71 -4.44
C PRO A 219 -2.12 24.71 -5.60
N ILE A 220 -3.12 24.79 -6.48
CA ILE A 220 -3.23 24.01 -7.72
C ILE A 220 -3.27 24.97 -8.91
N ALA A 221 -2.49 24.70 -9.96
CA ALA A 221 -2.57 25.45 -11.20
C ALA A 221 -3.92 25.22 -11.91
N ASN A 222 -4.57 26.30 -12.37
CA ASN A 222 -5.86 26.19 -13.05
C ASN A 222 -5.75 25.46 -14.38
N ASP A 223 -4.61 25.52 -15.06
CA ASP A 223 -4.36 24.70 -16.25
C ASP A 223 -4.44 23.21 -15.93
N LEU A 224 -3.88 22.77 -14.80
CA LEU A 224 -3.98 21.38 -14.37
C LEU A 224 -5.44 20.98 -14.08
N LEU A 225 -6.25 21.88 -13.50
CA LEU A 225 -7.68 21.66 -13.30
C LEU A 225 -8.46 21.62 -14.62
N LYS A 226 -8.09 22.43 -15.62
CA LYS A 226 -8.71 22.42 -16.96
C LYS A 226 -8.43 21.11 -17.70
N TYR A 227 -7.22 20.57 -17.59
CA TYR A 227 -6.84 19.28 -18.20
C TYR A 227 -7.36 18.06 -17.43
N ALA A 228 -7.79 18.22 -16.17
CA ALA A 228 -8.29 17.15 -15.31
C ALA A 228 -9.63 16.53 -15.77
N GLY A 229 -10.35 17.16 -16.70
CA GLY A 229 -11.60 16.62 -17.27
C GLY A 229 -11.43 15.30 -18.06
N VAL A 230 -10.19 14.84 -18.29
CA VAL A 230 -9.88 13.65 -19.11
C VAL A 230 -9.51 12.41 -18.26
N ASN A 231 -9.77 12.42 -16.94
CA ASN A 231 -9.59 11.27 -16.05
C ASN A 231 -8.09 11.02 -15.70
N PRO A 232 -7.67 11.09 -14.42
CA PRO A 232 -8.47 11.28 -13.21
C PRO A 232 -8.70 12.74 -12.80
N ASN A 233 -9.78 12.95 -12.03
CA ASN A 233 -10.13 14.25 -11.44
C ASN A 233 -9.05 14.66 -10.43
N VAL A 234 -8.14 15.53 -10.85
CA VAL A 234 -7.03 16.07 -10.03
C VAL A 234 -7.53 16.64 -8.70
N ASP A 235 -8.69 17.29 -8.71
CA ASP A 235 -9.28 17.88 -7.51
C ASP A 235 -9.61 16.82 -6.44
N GLN A 236 -10.25 15.72 -6.84
CA GLN A 236 -10.57 14.62 -5.92
C GLN A 236 -9.32 13.95 -5.36
N ILE A 237 -8.26 13.83 -6.15
CA ILE A 237 -6.97 13.29 -5.70
C ILE A 237 -6.36 14.19 -4.63
N VAL A 238 -6.35 15.50 -4.84
CA VAL A 238 -5.77 16.45 -3.87
C VAL A 238 -6.60 16.49 -2.60
N ILE A 239 -7.92 16.46 -2.68
CA ILE A 239 -8.79 16.38 -1.50
C ILE A 239 -8.53 15.09 -0.72
N ALA A 240 -8.49 13.94 -1.38
CA ALA A 240 -8.23 12.65 -0.74
C ALA A 240 -6.85 12.63 -0.04
N ASP A 241 -5.83 13.18 -0.72
CA ASP A 241 -4.49 13.35 -0.19
C ASP A 241 -4.46 14.24 1.08
N LEU A 242 -5.17 15.36 1.04
CA LEU A 242 -5.29 16.30 2.16
C LEU A 242 -6.04 15.68 3.34
N THR A 243 -7.18 15.04 3.12
CA THR A 243 -7.94 14.37 4.19
C THR A 243 -7.10 13.26 4.84
N ALA A 244 -6.37 12.47 4.04
CA ALA A 244 -5.47 11.44 4.57
C ALA A 244 -4.27 12.04 5.34
N ALA A 245 -3.73 13.18 4.89
CA ALA A 245 -2.66 13.88 5.59
C ALA A 245 -3.11 14.43 6.94
N ILE A 246 -4.32 14.97 7.02
CA ILE A 246 -4.93 15.46 8.25
C ILE A 246 -5.11 14.32 9.25
N GLY A 247 -5.70 13.19 8.83
CA GLY A 247 -5.88 12.03 9.70
C GLY A 247 -4.55 11.46 10.21
N ALA A 248 -3.52 11.43 9.35
CA ALA A 248 -2.18 10.99 9.75
C ALA A 248 -1.52 11.94 10.78
N ARG A 249 -1.68 13.26 10.61
CA ARG A 249 -1.12 14.27 11.52
C ARG A 249 -1.86 14.31 12.85
N GLU A 250 -3.18 14.16 12.82
CA GLU A 250 -4.04 14.03 13.99
C GLU A 250 -3.63 12.83 14.83
N ASP A 251 -3.51 11.65 14.22
CA ASP A 251 -3.13 10.42 14.93
C ASP A 251 -1.75 10.55 15.61
N LYS A 252 -0.79 11.20 14.94
CA LYS A 252 0.50 11.53 15.55
C LYS A 252 0.35 12.43 16.78
N ALA A 253 -0.54 13.42 16.72
CA ALA A 253 -0.79 14.31 17.85
C ALA A 253 -1.30 13.54 19.06
N PHE A 254 -2.29 12.68 18.83
CA PHE A 254 -2.93 11.88 19.88
C PHE A 254 -1.98 10.86 20.50
N ILE A 255 -0.94 10.42 19.80
CA ILE A 255 0.05 9.50 20.34
C ILE A 255 1.12 10.25 21.15
N ARG A 256 1.70 11.34 20.61
CA ARG A 256 2.98 11.86 21.11
C ARG A 256 3.13 13.38 21.17
N ASP A 257 2.17 14.20 20.79
CA ASP A 257 2.38 15.65 20.94
C ASP A 257 2.35 16.04 22.44
N ASP A 258 3.13 17.04 22.83
CA ASP A 258 3.33 17.43 24.23
C ASP A 258 2.26 18.41 24.75
N GLY A 259 1.35 18.84 23.88
CA GLY A 259 0.33 19.84 24.19
C GLY A 259 0.82 21.28 24.10
N THR A 260 2.08 21.51 23.70
CA THR A 260 2.63 22.86 23.51
C THR A 260 2.34 23.38 22.10
N ALA A 261 2.53 24.68 21.87
CA ALA A 261 2.36 25.31 20.55
C ALA A 261 0.99 25.07 19.88
N ASN A 262 -0.09 25.04 20.67
CA ASN A 262 -1.46 24.78 20.22
C ASN A 262 -1.68 23.37 19.62
N THR A 263 -0.86 22.39 20.02
CA THR A 263 -1.11 20.98 19.70
C THR A 263 -1.95 20.30 20.79
N PRO A 264 -2.71 19.25 20.45
CA PRO A 264 -3.28 18.35 21.46
C PRO A 264 -2.18 17.68 22.29
N LYS A 265 -2.51 17.30 23.51
CA LYS A 265 -1.63 16.48 24.35
C LYS A 265 -1.86 15.00 24.02
N GLY A 266 -0.81 14.25 23.70
CA GLY A 266 -0.89 12.84 23.32
C GLY A 266 -0.75 11.85 24.48
N LEU A 267 -1.05 10.58 24.23
CA LEU A 267 -0.95 9.46 25.17
C LEU A 267 0.37 9.46 25.95
N ARG A 268 1.49 9.72 25.25
CA ARG A 268 2.83 9.81 25.86
C ARG A 268 2.89 10.78 27.04
N PHE A 269 2.27 11.95 26.90
CA PHE A 269 2.36 13.02 27.88
C PHE A 269 1.19 13.00 28.85
N TRP A 270 0.10 12.30 28.51
CA TRP A 270 -1.00 12.01 29.42
C TRP A 270 -0.65 10.92 30.44
N ALA A 271 0.18 9.96 30.07
CA ALA A 271 0.64 8.91 30.98
C ALA A 271 1.28 9.50 32.25
N LEU A 272 0.89 8.97 33.40
CA LEU A 272 1.52 9.29 34.69
C LEU A 272 3.01 8.93 34.66
N ALA A 273 3.83 9.68 35.39
CA ALA A 273 5.28 9.42 35.42
C ALA A 273 5.64 7.98 35.83
N GLY A 274 4.87 7.39 36.77
CA GLY A 274 5.03 5.99 37.17
C GLY A 274 4.61 4.96 36.11
N ASN A 275 3.75 5.36 35.17
CA ASN A 275 3.29 4.52 34.07
C ASN A 275 4.14 4.69 32.80
N VAL A 276 5.15 5.57 32.81
CA VAL A 276 6.20 5.64 31.79
C VAL A 276 7.35 4.74 32.24
N ILE A 277 7.27 3.48 31.83
CA ILE A 277 8.14 2.40 32.29
C ILE A 277 9.30 2.26 31.29
N PRO A 278 10.57 2.41 31.69
CA PRO A 278 11.69 2.11 30.81
C PRO A 278 11.75 0.59 30.55
N ALA A 279 11.91 0.22 29.28
CA ALA A 279 12.16 -1.16 28.91
C ALA A 279 13.49 -1.65 29.50
N SER A 280 13.55 -2.95 29.79
CA SER A 280 14.75 -3.60 30.30
C SER A 280 15.84 -3.63 29.23
N ASP A 281 17.11 -3.53 29.65
CA ASP A 281 18.24 -3.60 28.73
C ASP A 281 18.31 -4.97 28.03
N GLY A 282 18.35 -4.96 26.69
CA GLY A 282 18.39 -6.15 25.85
C GLY A 282 17.01 -6.74 25.55
N SER A 283 16.97 -7.77 24.70
CA SER A 283 15.73 -8.24 24.07
C SER A 283 15.51 -9.76 24.21
N THR A 284 15.96 -10.35 25.33
CA THR A 284 15.67 -11.75 25.67
C THR A 284 14.18 -11.95 25.94
N ILE A 285 13.66 -13.14 25.65
CA ILE A 285 12.23 -13.49 25.83
C ILE A 285 11.71 -13.09 27.22
N GLN A 286 12.41 -13.47 28.28
CA GLN A 286 11.99 -13.18 29.67
C GLN A 286 11.88 -11.68 29.96
N LYS A 287 12.79 -10.87 29.42
CA LYS A 287 12.80 -9.40 29.61
C LYS A 287 11.65 -8.74 28.86
N VAL A 288 11.47 -9.11 27.60
CA VAL A 288 10.34 -8.63 26.78
C VAL A 288 9.01 -8.99 27.42
N GLU A 289 8.87 -10.21 27.92
CA GLU A 289 7.65 -10.65 28.59
C GLU A 289 7.39 -9.89 29.89
N THR A 290 8.44 -9.66 30.69
CA THR A 290 8.38 -8.88 31.92
C THR A 290 7.95 -7.44 31.64
N ASP A 291 8.51 -6.80 30.62
CA ASP A 291 8.19 -5.42 30.28
C ASP A 291 6.75 -5.27 29.75
N LEU A 292 6.31 -6.19 28.88
CA LEU A 292 4.91 -6.23 28.44
C LEU A 292 3.94 -6.46 29.62
N ASN A 293 4.29 -7.35 30.56
CA ASN A 293 3.49 -7.56 31.76
C ASN A 293 3.44 -6.33 32.66
N LYS A 294 4.54 -5.59 32.81
CA LYS A 294 4.55 -4.33 33.59
C LYS A 294 3.58 -3.29 33.02
N ALA A 295 3.49 -3.19 31.68
CA ALA A 295 2.55 -2.26 31.06
C ALA A 295 1.08 -2.66 31.32
N ILE A 296 0.75 -3.96 31.27
CA ILE A 296 -0.59 -4.45 31.61
C ILE A 296 -0.88 -4.22 33.11
N LEU A 297 0.07 -4.62 33.96
CA LEU A 297 -0.03 -4.49 35.41
C LEU A 297 -0.18 -3.03 35.86
N ALA A 298 0.38 -2.06 35.12
CA ALA A 298 0.22 -0.64 35.43
C ALA A 298 -1.24 -0.17 35.31
N LEU A 299 -2.01 -0.74 34.37
CA LEU A 299 -3.44 -0.45 34.22
C LEU A 299 -4.27 -1.26 35.20
N GLU A 300 -3.99 -2.56 35.34
CA GLU A 300 -4.71 -3.45 36.26
C GLU A 300 -4.51 -3.02 37.72
N GLY A 301 -3.28 -2.66 38.10
CA GLY A 301 -2.95 -2.18 39.45
C GLY A 301 -3.49 -0.78 39.76
N ALA A 302 -3.98 -0.06 38.75
CA ALA A 302 -4.68 1.21 38.92
C ALA A 302 -6.21 1.07 38.79
N ASP A 303 -6.72 -0.17 38.76
CA ASP A 303 -8.15 -0.49 38.62
C ASP A 303 -8.79 0.16 37.38
N ALA A 304 -8.05 0.28 36.28
CA ALA A 304 -8.60 0.75 35.02
C ALA A 304 -9.70 -0.20 34.53
N ASN A 305 -10.77 0.35 33.93
CA ASN A 305 -11.94 -0.45 33.53
C ASN A 305 -11.64 -1.49 32.42
N MET A 306 -10.53 -1.33 31.69
CA MET A 306 -10.09 -2.21 30.60
C MET A 306 -11.21 -2.58 29.63
N THR A 307 -12.01 -1.60 29.22
CA THR A 307 -13.16 -1.80 28.34
C THR A 307 -12.74 -2.10 26.89
N GLN A 308 -11.78 -1.34 26.37
CA GLN A 308 -11.16 -1.51 25.06
C GLN A 308 -9.64 -1.31 25.15
N PRO A 309 -8.91 -2.17 25.89
CA PRO A 309 -7.46 -2.12 25.95
C PRO A 309 -6.84 -2.43 24.59
N GLY A 310 -5.78 -1.72 24.24
CA GLY A 310 -5.05 -1.93 23.00
C GLY A 310 -3.60 -1.51 23.07
N TRP A 311 -2.80 -2.08 22.18
CA TRP A 311 -1.39 -1.75 22.02
C TRP A 311 -1.18 -0.83 20.83
N ILE A 312 -0.28 0.15 20.95
CA ILE A 312 0.26 0.90 19.80
C ILE A 312 1.78 0.75 19.78
N MET A 313 2.35 0.31 18.67
CA MET A 313 3.80 0.14 18.51
C MET A 313 4.29 0.44 17.10
N ALA A 314 5.60 0.69 16.97
CA ALA A 314 6.24 0.83 15.67
C ALA A 314 6.29 -0.51 14.91
N PRO A 315 6.20 -0.52 13.57
CA PRO A 315 6.29 -1.74 12.78
C PRO A 315 7.57 -2.56 13.03
N ARG A 316 8.69 -1.90 13.37
CA ARG A 316 9.95 -2.56 13.75
C ARG A 316 9.74 -3.50 14.94
N VAL A 317 9.18 -2.97 16.02
CA VAL A 317 8.91 -3.71 17.25
C VAL A 317 7.92 -4.84 16.99
N PHE A 318 6.86 -4.56 16.24
CA PHE A 318 5.87 -5.58 15.86
C PHE A 318 6.52 -6.76 15.13
N ARG A 319 7.40 -6.47 14.15
CA ARG A 319 8.09 -7.52 13.39
C ARG A 319 9.06 -8.31 14.24
N PHE A 320 9.78 -7.65 15.14
CA PHE A 320 10.63 -8.31 16.12
C PHE A 320 9.84 -9.29 16.99
N LEU A 321 8.72 -8.85 17.58
CA LEU A 321 7.87 -9.71 18.42
C LEU A 321 7.28 -10.90 17.62
N SER A 322 6.84 -10.68 16.38
CA SER A 322 6.33 -11.76 15.51
C SER A 322 7.41 -12.76 15.07
N GLY A 323 8.66 -12.30 15.02
CA GLY A 323 9.84 -13.09 14.65
C GLY A 323 10.43 -13.86 15.82
N MET A 324 10.08 -13.52 17.06
CA MET A 324 10.62 -14.14 18.25
C MET A 324 10.28 -15.64 18.30
N ARG A 325 11.26 -16.46 18.64
CA ARG A 325 11.14 -17.92 18.78
C ARG A 325 11.64 -18.38 20.13
N ASP A 326 11.00 -19.42 20.67
CA ASP A 326 11.48 -20.12 21.87
C ASP A 326 12.68 -21.04 21.54
N GLY A 327 13.24 -21.70 22.55
CA GLY A 327 14.35 -22.65 22.37
C GLY A 327 13.99 -23.90 21.56
N ASN A 328 12.70 -24.13 21.30
CA ASN A 328 12.17 -25.25 20.52
C ASN A 328 11.80 -24.83 19.08
N GLY A 329 11.98 -23.56 18.71
CA GLY A 329 11.67 -23.01 17.39
C GLY A 329 10.21 -22.61 17.19
N ASN A 330 9.38 -22.62 18.23
CA ASN A 330 7.99 -22.14 18.17
C ASN A 330 7.93 -20.63 18.31
N LYS A 331 6.88 -20.01 17.74
CA LYS A 331 6.59 -18.58 17.98
C LYS A 331 6.27 -18.36 19.46
N VAL A 332 6.91 -17.36 20.07
CA VAL A 332 6.57 -16.93 21.44
C VAL A 332 5.18 -16.28 21.47
N TYR A 333 4.87 -15.47 20.46
CA TYR A 333 3.59 -14.78 20.32
C TYR A 333 2.91 -15.16 19.00
N PRO A 334 2.35 -16.38 18.88
CA PRO A 334 1.62 -16.80 17.68
C PRO A 334 0.38 -15.93 17.40
N GLU A 335 -0.22 -15.34 18.44
CA GLU A 335 -1.41 -14.48 18.32
C GLU A 335 -1.18 -13.19 17.52
N LEU A 336 0.09 -12.77 17.34
CA LEU A 336 0.45 -11.60 16.54
C LEU A 336 0.10 -11.75 15.07
N ASP A 337 -0.01 -12.99 14.57
CA ASP A 337 -0.47 -13.25 13.20
C ASP A 337 -1.93 -12.78 13.00
N ASN A 338 -2.74 -12.80 14.07
CA ASN A 338 -4.09 -12.28 14.11
C ASN A 338 -4.16 -10.80 14.54
N GLY A 339 -3.01 -10.14 14.73
CA GLY A 339 -2.94 -8.75 15.17
C GLY A 339 -3.29 -8.55 16.65
N MET A 340 -3.17 -9.59 17.47
CA MET A 340 -3.34 -9.52 18.92
C MET A 340 -2.00 -9.75 19.63
N LEU A 341 -1.81 -9.17 20.80
CA LEU A 341 -0.66 -9.41 21.68
C LEU A 341 -1.18 -9.56 23.11
N LYS A 342 -0.88 -10.70 23.75
CA LYS A 342 -1.37 -11.00 25.11
C LYS A 342 -2.90 -10.84 25.26
N GLY A 343 -3.66 -11.21 24.23
CA GLY A 343 -5.12 -11.13 24.22
C GLY A 343 -5.71 -9.76 23.85
N TYR A 344 -4.88 -8.75 23.57
CA TYR A 344 -5.34 -7.40 23.22
C TYR A 344 -4.98 -7.00 21.78
N PRO A 345 -5.82 -6.21 21.08
CA PRO A 345 -5.54 -5.78 19.70
C PRO A 345 -4.30 -4.87 19.60
N VAL A 346 -3.60 -4.97 18.47
CA VAL A 346 -2.38 -4.18 18.19
C VAL A 346 -2.58 -3.24 17.00
N GLY A 347 -2.40 -1.94 17.24
CA GLY A 347 -2.20 -0.90 16.26
C GLY A 347 -0.72 -0.74 15.91
N LYS A 348 -0.39 -0.76 14.62
CA LYS A 348 0.96 -0.50 14.12
C LYS A 348 1.00 0.82 13.34
N THR A 349 1.92 1.70 13.67
CA THR A 349 2.08 3.00 13.00
C THR A 349 3.53 3.44 12.97
N THR A 350 3.96 4.02 11.84
CA THR A 350 5.30 4.61 11.70
C THR A 350 5.39 6.00 12.34
N GLN A 351 4.29 6.51 12.90
CA GLN A 351 4.29 7.78 13.64
C GLN A 351 5.03 7.68 14.98
N ILE A 352 5.21 6.47 15.51
CA ILE A 352 6.06 6.26 16.67
C ILE A 352 7.53 6.29 16.21
N PRO A 353 8.35 7.18 16.78
CA PRO A 353 9.76 7.26 16.43
C PRO A 353 10.51 5.98 16.84
N ILE A 354 11.52 5.66 16.04
CA ILE A 354 12.41 4.50 16.24
C ILE A 354 13.87 4.93 16.42
N ASN A 355 14.09 6.23 16.51
CA ASN A 355 15.37 6.91 16.55
C ASN A 355 15.55 7.74 17.83
N LEU A 356 14.90 7.33 18.92
CA LEU A 356 15.04 7.97 20.21
C LEU A 356 16.32 7.52 20.93
N GLY A 357 16.61 8.15 22.07
CA GLY A 357 17.72 7.81 22.93
C GLY A 357 19.08 8.26 22.40
N ALA A 358 20.12 8.08 23.21
CA ALA A 358 21.49 8.45 22.83
C ALA A 358 22.02 7.60 21.66
N GLY A 359 21.56 6.35 21.56
CA GLY A 359 21.92 5.42 20.48
C GLY A 359 21.10 5.59 19.19
N THR A 360 20.11 6.49 19.15
CA THR A 360 19.20 6.68 18.02
C THR A 360 18.52 5.39 17.53
N ASN A 361 18.26 4.48 18.47
CA ASN A 361 17.74 3.15 18.21
C ASN A 361 16.56 2.80 19.13
N GLU A 362 16.17 3.68 20.03
CA GLU A 362 15.06 3.46 20.94
C GLU A 362 13.71 3.81 20.28
N SER A 363 12.68 3.07 20.67
CA SER A 363 11.28 3.32 20.32
C SER A 363 10.41 3.26 21.58
N GLU A 364 9.11 3.36 21.39
CA GLU A 364 8.12 3.33 22.46
C GLU A 364 6.97 2.39 22.11
N ILE A 365 6.34 1.83 23.13
CA ILE A 365 5.10 1.04 23.01
C ILE A 365 4.09 1.64 23.97
N TYR A 366 2.85 1.81 23.50
CA TYR A 366 1.76 2.32 24.31
C TYR A 366 0.78 1.19 24.60
N PHE A 367 0.29 1.12 25.82
CA PHE A 367 -0.83 0.30 26.23
C PHE A 367 -1.86 1.19 26.92
N ALA A 368 -3.06 1.26 26.39
CA ALA A 368 -4.10 2.14 26.93
C ALA A 368 -5.47 1.50 26.77
N ASP A 369 -6.40 1.85 27.65
CA ASP A 369 -7.83 1.61 27.45
C ASP A 369 -8.42 2.72 26.57
N PHE A 370 -8.66 2.42 25.29
CA PHE A 370 -9.21 3.39 24.34
C PHE A 370 -10.68 3.69 24.58
N GLY A 371 -11.41 2.84 25.31
CA GLY A 371 -12.80 3.12 25.69
C GLY A 371 -12.90 4.26 26.72
N ASP A 372 -11.81 4.53 27.44
CA ASP A 372 -11.67 5.60 28.42
C ASP A 372 -11.03 6.87 27.82
N VAL A 373 -10.78 6.88 26.51
CA VAL A 373 -10.14 7.98 25.78
C VAL A 373 -11.16 8.72 24.94
N PHE A 374 -11.14 10.05 25.05
CA PHE A 374 -12.00 10.93 24.25
C PHE A 374 -11.22 11.68 23.18
N ILE A 375 -11.80 11.70 21.99
CA ILE A 375 -11.43 12.61 20.91
C ILE A 375 -12.52 13.67 20.85
N GLY A 376 -12.18 14.89 21.21
CA GLY A 376 -13.07 16.01 21.00
C GLY A 376 -12.89 16.51 19.56
N GLU A 377 -13.92 16.48 18.73
CA GLU A 377 -13.84 17.02 17.38
C GLU A 377 -15.01 17.97 17.08
N GLU A 378 -14.75 18.98 16.27
CA GLU A 378 -15.82 19.79 15.68
C GLU A 378 -16.38 19.03 14.47
N GLU A 379 -17.70 18.93 14.37
CA GLU A 379 -18.40 17.99 13.47
C GLU A 379 -18.14 18.25 11.96
N THR A 380 -17.71 19.46 11.61
CA THR A 380 -17.50 19.87 10.22
C THR A 380 -16.02 20.00 9.86
N LEU A 381 -15.55 19.13 8.96
CA LEU A 381 -14.35 19.36 8.16
C LEU A 381 -14.66 20.48 7.15
N GLU A 382 -13.98 21.61 7.24
CA GLU A 382 -14.17 22.75 6.35
C GLU A 382 -13.20 22.62 5.17
N ILE A 383 -13.74 22.54 3.95
CA ILE A 383 -12.96 22.52 2.70
C ILE A 383 -13.38 23.74 1.88
N ASP A 384 -12.46 24.66 1.65
CA ASP A 384 -12.70 25.88 0.88
C ASP A 384 -11.82 25.96 -0.35
N TYR A 385 -12.38 26.58 -1.40
CA TYR A 385 -11.68 26.89 -2.65
C TYR A 385 -11.60 28.39 -2.83
N SER A 386 -10.42 28.92 -3.12
CA SER A 386 -10.26 30.35 -3.44
C SER A 386 -9.35 30.56 -4.64
N LYS A 387 -9.84 31.37 -5.60
CA LYS A 387 -9.09 31.80 -6.78
C LYS A 387 -8.47 33.19 -6.62
N GLU A 388 -8.90 33.93 -5.60
CA GLU A 388 -8.58 35.35 -5.43
C GLU A 388 -7.58 35.62 -4.30
N ALA A 389 -7.41 34.65 -3.39
CA ALA A 389 -6.57 34.82 -2.21
C ALA A 389 -5.06 34.83 -2.53
N THR A 390 -4.30 35.39 -1.58
CA THR A 390 -2.84 35.32 -1.55
C THR A 390 -2.41 34.25 -0.53
N TYR A 391 -1.25 33.64 -0.76
CA TYR A 391 -0.63 32.70 0.17
C TYR A 391 0.87 33.02 0.30
N LYS A 392 1.51 32.50 1.36
CA LYS A 392 2.97 32.58 1.50
C LYS A 392 3.60 31.30 0.97
N ASP A 393 4.62 31.42 0.14
CA ASP A 393 5.41 30.26 -0.28
C ASP A 393 6.37 29.81 0.84
N SER A 394 7.12 28.73 0.60
CA SER A 394 8.11 28.20 1.54
C SER A 394 9.25 29.17 1.88
N GLU A 395 9.48 30.18 1.05
CA GLU A 395 10.48 31.23 1.25
C GLU A 395 9.89 32.45 1.98
N GLY A 396 8.58 32.43 2.28
CA GLY A 396 7.87 33.49 2.98
C GLY A 396 7.36 34.62 2.09
N ASN A 397 7.53 34.52 0.77
CA ASN A 397 7.06 35.54 -0.18
C ASN A 397 5.55 35.46 -0.35
N VAL A 398 4.90 36.62 -0.45
CA VAL A 398 3.46 36.68 -0.71
C VAL A 398 3.21 36.43 -2.20
N VAL A 399 2.47 35.38 -2.50
CA VAL A 399 2.07 34.96 -3.85
C VAL A 399 0.57 35.18 -4.01
N SER A 400 0.15 35.85 -5.08
CA SER A 400 -1.27 35.94 -5.44
C SER A 400 -1.66 34.72 -6.28
N ALA A 401 -2.65 33.96 -5.79
CA ALA A 401 -3.20 32.82 -6.54
C ALA A 401 -3.87 33.30 -7.84
N PHE A 402 -4.53 34.46 -7.80
CA PHE A 402 -5.15 35.07 -8.98
C PHE A 402 -4.12 35.44 -10.05
N GLN A 403 -3.02 36.10 -9.68
CA GLN A 403 -1.98 36.48 -10.64
C GLN A 403 -1.26 35.28 -11.27
N ARG A 404 -1.17 34.15 -10.55
CA ARG A 404 -0.50 32.93 -11.02
C ARG A 404 -1.45 31.92 -11.69
N ASP A 405 -2.71 32.27 -11.91
CA ASP A 405 -3.75 31.37 -12.40
C ASP A 405 -3.82 30.07 -11.59
N GLN A 406 -3.94 30.18 -10.26
CA GLN A 406 -4.03 29.07 -9.32
C GLN A 406 -5.34 29.09 -8.54
N THR A 407 -5.84 27.91 -8.17
CA THR A 407 -6.90 27.72 -7.18
C THR A 407 -6.28 27.16 -5.91
N LEU A 408 -6.54 27.81 -4.78
CA LEU A 408 -6.14 27.34 -3.46
C LEU A 408 -7.22 26.43 -2.91
N ILE A 409 -6.82 25.25 -2.41
CA ILE A 409 -7.66 24.38 -1.59
C ILE A 409 -7.20 24.50 -0.15
N ARG A 410 -8.10 24.90 0.73
CA ARG A 410 -7.87 24.96 2.17
C ARG A 410 -8.70 23.89 2.86
N VAL A 411 -8.09 23.15 3.77
CA VAL A 411 -8.81 22.22 4.64
C VAL A 411 -8.53 22.57 6.09
N ILE A 412 -9.58 22.66 6.90
CA ILE A 412 -9.51 22.96 8.33
C ILE A 412 -10.27 21.87 9.10
N ALA A 413 -9.61 21.29 10.09
CA ALA A 413 -10.20 20.43 11.10
C ALA A 413 -9.89 21.03 12.49
N LYS A 414 -10.79 20.86 13.45
CA LYS A 414 -10.50 21.21 14.84
C LYS A 414 -10.76 20.03 15.74
N ASN A 415 -9.75 19.67 16.53
CA ASN A 415 -9.79 18.51 17.40
C ASN A 415 -8.94 18.70 18.66
N ASP A 416 -9.20 17.88 19.66
CA ASP A 416 -8.39 17.73 20.87
C ASP A 416 -8.51 16.31 21.40
N PHE A 417 -7.63 15.95 22.33
CA PHE A 417 -7.52 14.60 22.85
C PHE A 417 -7.30 14.60 24.35
N GLY A 418 -8.04 13.75 25.06
CA GLY A 418 -7.82 13.56 26.48
C GLY A 418 -8.47 12.29 27.03
N PRO A 419 -7.80 11.58 27.95
CA PRO A 419 -8.37 10.45 28.65
C PRO A 419 -9.24 10.88 29.82
N ARG A 420 -10.29 10.11 30.12
CA ARG A 420 -11.11 10.30 31.33
C ARG A 420 -10.27 10.03 32.58
N HIS A 421 -9.55 8.91 32.62
CA HIS A 421 -8.56 8.59 33.66
C HIS A 421 -7.17 8.47 33.04
N VAL A 422 -6.21 9.17 33.62
CA VAL A 422 -4.81 9.16 33.13
C VAL A 422 -4.09 7.87 33.53
N GLU A 423 -4.62 7.20 34.55
CA GLU A 423 -4.25 5.89 35.06
C GLU A 423 -4.44 4.78 34.00
N SER A 424 -5.40 4.97 33.08
CA SER A 424 -5.73 4.04 31.99
C SER A 424 -4.69 4.01 30.85
N ILE A 425 -3.51 4.61 31.03
CA ILE A 425 -2.45 4.71 30.03
C ILE A 425 -1.11 4.29 30.63
N ALA A 426 -0.40 3.41 29.92
CA ALA A 426 0.97 3.02 30.18
C ALA A 426 1.83 3.14 28.92
N VAL A 427 3.10 3.50 29.11
CA VAL A 427 4.06 3.70 28.03
C VAL A 427 5.34 2.98 28.39
N LEU A 428 5.75 2.03 27.55
CA LEU A 428 7.08 1.46 27.58
C LEU A 428 8.03 2.35 26.78
N GLY A 429 8.97 2.97 27.47
CA GLY A 429 10.03 3.81 26.90
C GLY A 429 11.31 3.03 26.59
N SER A 430 12.22 3.63 25.85
CA SER A 430 13.57 3.09 25.60
C SER A 430 13.61 1.67 25.02
N VAL A 431 12.63 1.32 24.19
CA VAL A 431 12.51 0.00 23.58
C VAL A 431 13.50 -0.15 22.42
N THR A 432 14.54 -0.96 22.59
CA THR A 432 15.57 -1.24 21.57
C THR A 432 15.28 -2.51 20.76
N TRP A 433 14.09 -3.07 20.90
CA TRP A 433 13.74 -4.37 20.31
C TRP A 433 13.71 -4.33 18.77
N GLY A 434 14.55 -5.18 18.16
CA GLY A 434 14.72 -5.29 16.71
C GLY A 434 15.43 -4.10 16.06
N ALA A 435 16.19 -3.32 16.84
CA ALA A 435 17.02 -2.22 16.35
C ALA A 435 18.40 -2.66 15.88
#